data_AF-A0A674JVV3-F1
#
_entry.id   AF-A0A674JVV3-F1
#
_cell.length_a   1.000
_cell.length_b   1.000
_cell.length_c   1.000
_cell.angle_alpha   90.00
_cell.angle_beta   90.00
_cell.angle_gamma   90.00
#
_symmetry.space_group_name_H-M   'P 1'
#
loop_
_entity.id
_entity.type
_entity.pdbx_description
1 polymer ?
#
loop_
_entity_poly.entity_id
_entity_poly.type
_entity_poly.pdbx_seq_one_letter_code
_entity_poly.pdbx_strand_id
1 'polypeptide(L)'
;GGSWVLSPPAEVNALVAKDRSSMFVNGLTLGGQKCSVIRDSLHVEGEFTMDLRTKSTGGTPTYNIAVCMTNKTIVLVMGKEGIHGGCVNKKCFEMANHLRRSQY
;
A
#
# COMPACT_ATOMS: atom_id res chain seq x y z
N GLY A 1 -8.98 0.79 17.61
CA GLY A 1 -8.32 0.88 16.30
C GLY A 1 -6.90 0.39 16.46
N GLY A 2 -6.53 -0.69 15.77
CA GLY A 2 -5.19 -1.28 15.90
C GLY A 2 -4.14 -0.49 15.12
N SER A 3 -2.96 -0.36 15.71
CA SER A 3 -1.77 0.20 15.05
C SER A 3 -1.15 -0.88 14.16
N TRP A 4 -0.96 -0.58 12.87
CA TRP A 4 -0.21 -1.44 11.94
C TRP A 4 1.23 -0.94 11.89
N VAL A 5 2.16 -1.77 12.33
CA VAL A 5 3.59 -1.53 12.12
C VAL A 5 4.06 -2.54 11.10
N LEU A 6 4.65 -2.07 10.01
CA LEU A 6 5.37 -2.94 9.08
C LEU A 6 6.50 -3.63 9.84
N SER A 7 6.66 -4.93 9.63
CA SER A 7 7.74 -5.73 10.21
C SER A 7 8.01 -6.82 9.18
N PRO A 8 9.22 -7.05 8.60
CA PRO A 8 10.61 -6.57 8.77
C PRO A 8 11.13 -5.88 7.46
N PRO A 9 12.45 -5.79 7.13
CA PRO A 9 12.93 -5.36 5.80
C PRO A 9 12.28 -6.10 4.62
N ALA A 10 11.83 -7.35 4.81
CA ALA A 10 11.25 -8.16 3.75
C ALA A 10 9.95 -7.59 3.15
N GLU A 11 9.04 -7.05 3.99
CA GLU A 11 7.78 -6.48 3.49
C GLU A 11 8.03 -5.18 2.72
N VAL A 12 8.96 -4.35 3.21
CA VAL A 12 9.41 -3.14 2.49
C VAL A 12 10.07 -3.53 1.17
N ASN A 13 10.96 -4.52 1.19
CA ASN A 13 11.63 -5.03 -0.01
C ASN A 13 10.62 -5.57 -1.03
N ALA A 14 9.56 -6.25 -0.60
CA ALA A 14 8.50 -6.70 -1.49
C ALA A 14 7.76 -5.52 -2.15
N LEU A 15 7.48 -4.45 -1.40
CA LEU A 15 6.85 -3.26 -1.96
C LEU A 15 7.73 -2.56 -3.01
N VAL A 16 9.04 -2.44 -2.77
CA VAL A 16 9.99 -1.75 -3.67
C VAL A 16 10.67 -2.67 -4.67
N ALA A 17 10.31 -3.96 -4.69
CA ALA A 17 10.89 -4.93 -5.61
C ALA A 17 10.59 -4.53 -7.05
N LYS A 18 11.62 -4.61 -7.91
CA LYS A 18 11.49 -4.39 -9.36
C LYS A 18 10.70 -5.51 -10.02
N ASP A 19 10.89 -6.75 -9.57
CA ASP A 19 10.07 -7.86 -10.02
C ASP A 19 8.72 -7.83 -9.32
N ARG A 20 7.66 -7.65 -10.12
CA ARG A 20 6.28 -7.52 -9.67
C ARG A 20 5.47 -8.81 -9.88
N SER A 21 6.01 -9.77 -10.63
CA SER A 21 5.27 -10.94 -11.12
C SER A 21 4.74 -11.82 -9.99
N SER A 22 5.58 -12.08 -8.98
CA SER A 22 5.22 -12.88 -7.81
C SER A 22 4.13 -12.24 -6.93
N MET A 23 4.05 -10.91 -6.92
CA MET A 23 3.08 -10.16 -6.11
C MET A 23 1.64 -10.29 -6.62
N PHE A 24 1.44 -10.34 -7.95
CA PHE A 24 0.09 -10.48 -8.50
C PHE A 24 -0.50 -11.86 -8.23
N VAL A 25 0.35 -12.89 -8.21
CA VAL A 25 -0.07 -14.28 -7.97
C VAL A 25 -0.24 -14.57 -6.47
N ASN A 26 0.76 -14.22 -5.66
CA ASN A 26 0.79 -14.61 -4.25
C ASN A 26 0.22 -13.52 -3.31
N GLY A 27 0.12 -12.28 -3.78
CA GLY A 27 -0.10 -11.12 -2.92
C GLY A 27 1.16 -10.75 -2.13
N LEU A 28 0.98 -9.98 -1.06
CA LEU A 28 2.05 -9.63 -0.12
C LEU A 28 1.50 -9.53 1.30
N THR A 29 2.38 -9.37 2.30
CA THR A 29 1.99 -9.11 3.68
C THR A 29 2.41 -7.71 4.11
N LEU A 30 1.55 -7.05 4.89
CA LEU A 30 1.86 -5.77 5.56
C LEU A 30 1.55 -5.94 7.05
N GLY A 31 2.58 -5.86 7.89
CA GLY A 31 2.45 -6.16 9.33
C GLY A 31 1.90 -7.56 9.57
N GLY A 32 2.27 -8.54 8.73
CA GLY A 32 1.74 -9.90 8.77
C GLY A 32 0.33 -10.10 8.18
N GLN A 33 -0.37 -9.03 7.80
CA GLN A 33 -1.68 -9.14 7.15
C GLN A 33 -1.54 -9.39 5.66
N LYS A 34 -2.11 -10.50 5.19
CA LYS A 34 -2.16 -10.82 3.77
C LYS A 34 -3.00 -9.81 3.01
N CYS A 35 -2.50 -9.38 1.86
CA CYS A 35 -3.11 -8.41 0.97
C CYS A 35 -3.09 -8.93 -0.48
N SER A 36 -4.12 -8.60 -1.25
CA SER A 36 -4.12 -8.73 -2.72
C SER A 36 -3.85 -7.39 -3.37
N VAL A 37 -3.07 -7.40 -4.45
CA VAL A 37 -2.84 -6.23 -5.29
C VAL A 37 -4.06 -6.02 -6.19
N ILE A 38 -4.59 -4.79 -6.20
CA ILE A 38 -5.69 -4.36 -7.09
C ILE A 38 -5.09 -3.63 -8.30
N ARG A 39 -4.20 -2.66 -8.03
CA ARG A 39 -3.49 -1.88 -9.05
C ARG A 39 -2.07 -1.62 -8.58
N ASP A 40 -1.15 -1.56 -9.52
CA ASP A 40 0.25 -1.26 -9.26
C ASP A 40 0.80 -0.32 -10.33
N SER A 41 1.04 0.91 -9.90
CA SER A 41 1.70 1.97 -10.67
C SER A 41 2.84 2.57 -9.84
N LEU A 42 3.42 1.79 -8.91
CA LEU A 42 4.37 2.31 -7.93
C LEU A 42 5.65 2.81 -8.60
N HIS A 43 6.02 2.20 -9.73
CA HIS A 43 7.20 2.54 -10.55
C HIS A 43 6.84 3.33 -11.82
N VAL A 44 5.59 3.74 -11.99
CA VAL A 44 5.16 4.58 -13.11
C VAL A 44 5.38 6.04 -12.73
N GLU A 45 6.18 6.75 -13.53
CA GLU A 45 6.48 8.16 -13.31
C GLU A 45 5.19 9.00 -13.31
N GLY A 46 5.03 9.85 -12.29
CA GLY A 46 3.85 10.68 -12.10
C GLY A 46 2.72 10.01 -11.31
N GLU A 47 2.64 8.68 -11.26
CA GLU A 47 1.64 7.96 -10.47
C GLU A 47 2.19 7.58 -9.09
N PHE A 48 3.22 6.73 -9.05
CA PHE A 48 3.85 6.27 -7.80
C PHE A 48 2.88 5.72 -6.74
N THR A 49 1.79 5.07 -7.17
CA THR A 49 0.76 4.53 -6.27
C THR A 49 0.52 3.04 -6.49
N MET A 50 0.07 2.36 -5.43
CA MET A 50 -0.40 0.98 -5.50
C MET A 50 -1.61 0.84 -4.59
N ASP A 51 -2.62 0.10 -5.06
CA ASP A 51 -3.84 -0.18 -4.32
C ASP A 51 -3.88 -1.64 -3.92
N LEU A 52 -4.17 -1.89 -2.65
CA LEU A 52 -4.29 -3.21 -2.08
C LEU A 52 -5.63 -3.39 -1.35
N ARG A 53 -6.04 -4.64 -1.19
CA ARG A 53 -7.12 -5.05 -0.29
C ARG A 53 -6.59 -6.09 0.69
N THR A 54 -6.91 -5.98 1.97
CA THR A 54 -6.62 -7.08 2.92
C THR A 54 -7.43 -8.32 2.54
N LYS A 55 -6.84 -9.49 2.75
CA LYS A 55 -7.52 -10.79 2.64
C LYS A 55 -8.01 -11.20 4.02
N SER A 56 -9.28 -11.61 4.13
CA SER A 56 -9.82 -12.19 5.36
C SER A 56 -9.92 -13.70 5.29
N THR A 57 -9.84 -14.34 6.46
CA THR A 57 -10.30 -15.72 6.67
C THR A 57 -11.60 -15.66 7.49
N GLY A 58 -12.58 -16.50 7.15
CA GLY A 58 -13.81 -16.63 7.94
C GLY A 58 -14.76 -15.43 7.90
N GLY A 59 -14.79 -14.65 6.81
CA GLY A 59 -15.79 -13.60 6.60
C GLY A 59 -15.55 -12.29 7.38
N THR A 60 -14.37 -12.11 7.98
CA THR A 60 -14.02 -10.84 8.63
C THR A 60 -13.93 -9.68 7.61
N PRO A 61 -14.20 -8.43 8.03
CA PRO A 61 -14.14 -7.28 7.14
C PRO A 61 -12.77 -7.13 6.48
N THR A 62 -12.78 -6.68 5.22
CA THR A 62 -11.57 -6.36 4.46
C THR A 62 -11.45 -4.87 4.24
N TYR A 63 -10.22 -4.38 4.17
CA TYR A 63 -9.89 -2.96 4.14
C TYR A 63 -9.10 -2.63 2.89
N ASN A 64 -9.39 -1.48 2.30
CA ASN A 64 -8.58 -0.92 1.22
C ASN A 64 -7.33 -0.27 1.82
N ILE A 65 -6.18 -0.48 1.19
CA ILE A 65 -4.91 0.14 1.53
C ILE A 65 -4.38 0.82 0.28
N ALA A 66 -3.89 2.04 0.43
CA ALA A 66 -3.12 2.71 -0.60
C ALA A 66 -1.67 2.87 -0.15
N VAL A 67 -0.75 2.60 -1.07
CA VAL A 67 0.69 2.75 -0.89
C VAL A 67 1.20 3.78 -1.89
N CYS A 68 2.04 4.71 -1.46
CA CYS A 68 2.67 5.69 -2.32
C CYS A 68 4.17 5.82 -2.02
N MET A 69 5.02 5.88 -3.05
CA MET A 69 6.47 6.06 -2.88
C MET A 69 6.89 7.52 -3.02
N THR A 70 7.70 8.01 -2.10
CA THR A 70 8.42 9.29 -2.25
C THR A 70 9.88 9.01 -2.57
N ASN A 71 10.74 10.02 -2.53
CA ASN A 71 12.16 9.82 -2.84
C ASN A 71 12.89 9.00 -1.77
N LYS A 72 12.43 9.06 -0.52
CA LYS A 72 13.08 8.47 0.66
C LYS A 72 12.12 7.67 1.54
N THR A 73 10.81 7.74 1.32
CA THR A 73 9.80 7.15 2.20
C THR A 73 8.71 6.42 1.43
N ILE A 74 7.98 5.55 2.14
CA ILE A 74 6.77 4.90 1.65
C ILE A 74 5.64 5.35 2.57
N VAL A 75 4.60 5.94 1.98
CA VAL A 75 3.37 6.29 2.70
C VAL A 75 2.39 5.14 2.55
N LEU A 76 1.86 4.67 3.68
CA LEU A 76 0.81 3.65 3.71
C LEU A 76 -0.41 4.21 4.42
N VAL A 77 -1.58 4.07 3.81
CA VAL A 77 -2.86 4.48 4.40
C VAL A 77 -3.84 3.33 4.28
N MET A 78 -4.42 2.92 5.40
CA MET A 78 -5.51 1.95 5.44
C MET A 78 -6.84 2.66 5.73
N GLY A 79 -7.85 2.37 4.92
CA GLY A 79 -9.22 2.85 5.17
C GLY A 79 -9.86 2.10 6.33
N LYS A 80 -10.78 2.76 7.04
CA LYS A 80 -11.72 2.07 7.93
C LYS A 80 -12.66 1.18 7.10
N GLU A 81 -13.41 0.32 7.78
CA GLU A 81 -14.43 -0.52 7.16
C GLU A 81 -15.39 0.32 6.30
N GLY A 82 -15.73 -0.19 5.11
CA GLY A 82 -16.63 0.48 4.16
C GLY A 82 -16.03 1.65 3.37
N ILE A 83 -14.82 2.13 3.69
CA ILE A 83 -14.22 3.26 2.96
C ILE A 83 -13.73 2.81 1.58
N HIS A 84 -14.19 3.49 0.53
CA HIS A 84 -13.82 3.21 -0.87
C HIS A 84 -12.32 3.45 -1.14
N GLY A 85 -11.71 2.57 -1.94
CA GLY A 85 -10.27 2.59 -2.24
C GLY A 85 -9.79 3.90 -2.86
N GLY A 86 -10.59 4.49 -3.77
CA GLY A 86 -10.27 5.79 -4.36
C GLY A 86 -10.14 6.93 -3.34
N CYS A 87 -10.92 6.92 -2.25
CA CYS A 87 -10.80 7.90 -1.17
C CYS A 87 -9.49 7.73 -0.37
N VAL A 88 -9.08 6.47 -0.16
CA VAL A 88 -7.83 6.13 0.53
C VAL A 88 -6.63 6.52 -0.33
N ASN A 89 -6.66 6.16 -1.62
CA ASN A 89 -5.62 6.47 -2.59
C ASN A 89 -5.40 7.98 -2.73
N LYS A 90 -6.48 8.76 -2.89
CA LYS A 90 -6.39 10.22 -2.99
C LYS A 90 -5.64 10.84 -1.79
N LYS A 91 -6.00 10.44 -0.56
CA LYS A 91 -5.34 10.95 0.66
C LYS A 91 -3.88 10.54 0.74
N CYS A 92 -3.57 9.29 0.38
CA CYS A 92 -2.20 8.77 0.38
C CYS A 92 -1.34 9.52 -0.64
N PHE A 93 -1.85 9.74 -1.85
CA PHE A 93 -1.18 10.47 -2.92
C PHE A 93 -0.94 11.95 -2.58
N GLU A 94 -1.93 12.63 -1.99
CA GLU A 94 -1.79 14.02 -1.52
C GLU A 94 -0.67 14.16 -0.47
N MET A 95 -0.61 13.23 0.49
CA MET A 95 0.46 13.19 1.49
C MET A 95 1.82 12.92 0.86
N ALA A 96 1.92 11.91 -0.02
CA ALA A 96 3.16 11.59 -0.70
C ALA A 96 3.67 12.77 -1.55
N ASN A 97 2.78 13.48 -2.24
CA ASN A 97 3.13 14.69 -2.98
C ASN A 97 3.64 15.82 -2.08
N HIS A 98 3.03 16.00 -0.90
CA HIS A 98 3.53 16.96 0.08
C HIS A 98 4.96 16.61 0.53
N LEU A 99 5.25 15.34 0.79
CA LEU A 99 6.57 14.85 1.16
C LEU A 99 7.60 15.01 0.03
N ARG A 100 7.24 14.65 -1.22
CA ARG A 100 8.11 14.84 -2.40
C ARG A 100 8.50 16.31 -2.59
N ARG A 101 7.54 17.23 -2.47
CA ARG A 101 7.82 18.68 -2.51
C ARG A 101 8.75 19.13 -1.41
N SER A 102 8.67 18.49 -0.24
CA SER A 102 9.53 18.73 0.92
C SER A 102 10.88 18.01 0.83
N GLN A 103 11.23 17.40 -0.32
CA GLN A 103 12.48 16.67 -0.55
C GLN A 103 12.64 15.40 0.32
N TYR A 104 11.51 14.77 0.65
CA TYR A 104 11.41 13.44 1.25
C TYR A 104 10.92 12.40 0.24
#